data_AF-A0A952AXF7-F1
#
_entry.id   AF-A0A952AXF7-F1
#
_cell.length_a   1.000
_cell.length_b   1.000
_cell.length_c   1.000
_cell.angle_alpha   90.00
_cell.angle_beta   90.00
_cell.angle_gamma   90.00
#
_symmetry.space_group_name_H-M   'P 1'
#
loop_
_entity.id
_entity.type
_entity.pdbx_description
1 polymer ?
#
loop_
_entity_poly.entity_id
_entity_poly.type
_entity_poly.pdbx_seq_one_letter_code
_entity_poly.pdbx_strand_id
1 'polypeptide(L)'
;MVSVTVTDKAFQELIAKRARTLLGLACHLSECKTNDKIMIRPFLGQLLSQSMQIEELLDAYDADNSCRWCSFRSLTAAMKLFSYVSYELLHIQHSLPAYQLLPIERDFIKATEEALEFTGDILLLAGKQMIDRAGQLGLAIPQGSLREKSYTEDLPTGRLPHDCGTRRIETVSETVTLLATAFLNLAADSKDVRAASRAKPEAYASYVLDSISEEMLRSLELRFHNLQSLYDTYVSGTEAEDLDTDLPVLRGHISVVFHLLKTATSFAHYYERHVNKELCDSPTRFKPLVKAEELLGVLMNYSVTSISMYIDCAEHLCHRMLKRYAEVGRVEVSVPPYRGFHVRPSTLISKLVLHYGSEVRMQMDEEDYDAGSPLELFRANEKVNAQKRRWLASEIVHLKIIRELEQAGQSKMDPVVRSVVLTLAERGKLILYEQPLQLPEEPTGKEGTLLEKITDEIARLLAMGKIDVDANLTATFIGDKRVLADIKLLAESGYGEDKFGNNVPLPEKLVYLRR
;
A
#
# COMPACT_ATOMS: atom_id res chain seq x y z
N MET A 1 -17.49 2.28 43.37
CA MET A 1 -18.08 3.64 43.23
C MET A 1 -19.56 3.46 42.95
N VAL A 2 -20.45 4.10 43.70
CA VAL A 2 -21.88 4.10 43.39
C VAL A 2 -22.05 4.89 42.10
N SER A 3 -22.58 4.27 41.05
CA SER A 3 -22.93 4.97 39.81
C SER A 3 -23.97 6.04 40.15
N VAL A 4 -23.61 7.31 40.05
CA VAL A 4 -24.55 8.42 40.24
C VAL A 4 -25.28 8.62 38.92
N THR A 5 -26.50 8.11 38.82
CA THR A 5 -27.33 8.26 37.62
C THR A 5 -27.91 9.68 37.55
N VAL A 6 -27.75 10.35 36.41
CA VAL A 6 -28.42 11.64 36.15
C VAL A 6 -29.93 11.41 35.99
N THR A 7 -30.76 12.32 36.48
CA THR A 7 -32.21 12.25 36.21
C THR A 7 -32.50 12.62 34.76
N ASP A 8 -33.47 11.93 34.15
CA ASP A 8 -33.90 12.21 32.77
C ASP A 8 -34.30 13.68 32.56
N LYS A 9 -34.94 14.30 33.56
CA LYS A 9 -35.36 15.71 33.49
C LYS A 9 -34.15 16.65 33.43
N ALA A 10 -33.16 16.45 34.32
CA ALA A 10 -31.94 17.27 34.32
C ALA A 10 -31.16 17.12 33.02
N PHE A 11 -31.10 15.89 32.47
CA PHE A 11 -30.46 15.65 31.20
C PHE A 11 -31.23 16.26 30.02
N GLN A 12 -32.56 16.18 30.01
CA GLN A 12 -33.41 16.84 29.02
C GLN A 12 -33.21 18.36 29.01
N GLU A 13 -33.16 19.01 30.18
CA GLU A 13 -32.92 20.46 30.29
C GLU A 13 -31.54 20.85 29.74
N LEU A 14 -30.51 20.04 30.03
CA LEU A 14 -29.16 20.22 29.50
C LEU A 14 -29.14 20.12 27.98
N ILE A 15 -29.71 19.04 27.42
CA ILE A 15 -29.74 18.82 25.97
C ILE A 15 -30.59 19.87 25.28
N ALA A 16 -31.73 20.28 25.84
CA ALA A 16 -32.58 21.34 25.27
C ALA A 16 -31.81 22.67 25.10
N LYS A 17 -30.93 23.00 26.05
CA LYS A 17 -30.06 24.18 25.95
C LYS A 17 -28.94 23.98 24.92
N ARG A 18 -28.23 22.85 24.99
CA ARG A 18 -27.00 22.62 24.19
C ARG A 18 -27.30 22.31 22.73
N ALA A 19 -28.35 21.52 22.44
CA ALA A 19 -28.69 21.10 21.09
C ALA A 19 -29.51 22.15 20.30
N ARG A 20 -29.80 23.33 20.86
CA ARG A 20 -30.66 24.34 20.24
C ARG A 20 -30.22 24.68 18.80
N THR A 21 -28.94 24.91 18.58
CA THR A 21 -28.41 25.24 17.25
C THR A 21 -28.53 24.07 16.29
N LEU A 22 -28.14 22.86 16.73
CA LEU A 22 -28.29 21.64 15.94
C LEU A 22 -29.75 21.41 15.52
N LEU A 23 -30.69 21.59 16.44
CA LEU A 23 -32.13 21.43 16.17
C LEU A 23 -32.65 22.48 15.19
N GLY A 24 -32.15 23.72 15.23
CA GLY A 24 -32.53 24.72 14.21
C GLY A 24 -31.96 24.41 12.82
N LEU A 25 -30.77 23.82 12.73
CA LEU A 25 -30.21 23.33 11.46
C LEU A 25 -30.98 22.09 10.96
N ALA A 26 -31.32 21.16 11.85
CA ALA A 26 -32.15 20.00 11.53
C ALA A 26 -33.55 20.42 11.04
N CYS A 27 -34.12 21.47 11.64
CA CYS A 27 -35.38 22.05 11.20
C CYS A 27 -35.25 22.59 9.77
N HIS A 28 -34.19 23.34 9.48
CA HIS A 28 -33.93 23.80 8.12
C HIS A 28 -33.78 22.65 7.11
N LEU A 29 -33.05 21.58 7.46
CA LEU A 29 -32.97 20.37 6.63
C LEU A 29 -34.35 19.76 6.37
N SER A 30 -35.18 19.67 7.41
CA SER A 30 -36.51 19.05 7.30
C SER A 30 -37.47 19.81 6.38
N GLU A 31 -37.28 21.12 6.25
CA GLU A 31 -38.06 22.02 5.38
C GLU A 31 -37.55 22.02 3.92
N CYS A 32 -36.32 21.57 3.69
CA CYS A 32 -35.74 21.53 2.35
C CYS A 32 -36.36 20.43 1.49
N LYS A 33 -36.64 20.76 0.22
CA LYS A 33 -37.17 19.82 -0.78
C LYS A 33 -36.08 19.21 -1.66
N THR A 34 -34.98 19.92 -1.85
CA THR A 34 -33.82 19.52 -2.66
C THR A 34 -32.54 19.70 -1.85
N ASN A 35 -31.48 19.02 -2.26
CA ASN A 35 -30.16 19.06 -1.64
C ASN A 35 -29.34 20.31 -2.02
N ASP A 36 -29.64 21.00 -3.13
CA ASP A 36 -28.87 22.16 -3.64
C ASP A 36 -28.64 23.25 -2.59
N LYS A 37 -29.64 23.47 -1.72
CA LYS A 37 -29.61 24.54 -0.72
C LYS A 37 -28.78 24.20 0.52
N ILE A 38 -28.44 22.93 0.70
CA ILE A 38 -27.73 22.40 1.87
C ILE A 38 -26.33 21.89 1.48
N MET A 39 -26.10 21.58 0.20
CA MET A 39 -24.79 21.17 -0.34
C MET A 39 -23.87 22.36 -0.56
N ILE A 40 -23.63 23.11 0.52
CA ILE A 40 -22.66 24.20 0.57
C ILE A 40 -21.77 24.06 1.79
N ARG A 41 -20.47 24.33 1.61
CA ARG A 41 -19.45 24.14 2.66
C ARG A 41 -19.76 24.89 3.97
N PRO A 42 -20.24 26.15 3.98
CA PRO A 42 -20.57 26.85 5.22
C PRO A 42 -21.67 26.16 6.04
N PHE A 43 -22.73 25.69 5.38
CA PHE A 43 -23.83 25.01 6.06
C PHE A 43 -23.40 23.66 6.62
N LEU A 44 -22.73 22.83 5.80
CA LEU A 44 -22.23 21.52 6.21
C LEU A 44 -21.18 21.62 7.32
N GLY A 45 -20.29 22.62 7.26
CA GLY A 45 -19.31 22.90 8.30
C GLY A 45 -19.96 23.21 9.65
N GLN A 46 -21.01 24.04 9.65
CA GLN A 46 -21.76 24.32 10.87
C GLN A 46 -22.50 23.09 11.38
N LEU A 47 -23.16 22.34 10.50
CA LEU A 47 -23.88 21.12 10.87
C LEU A 47 -22.93 20.08 11.49
N LEU A 48 -21.78 19.85 10.86
CA LEU A 48 -20.72 18.99 11.37
C LEU A 48 -20.25 19.42 12.76
N SER A 49 -19.92 20.70 12.93
CA SER A 49 -19.44 21.24 14.21
C SER A 49 -20.46 21.07 15.34
N GLN A 50 -21.74 21.34 15.06
CA GLN A 50 -22.80 21.21 16.06
C GLN A 50 -23.10 19.75 16.38
N SER A 51 -23.19 18.87 15.36
CA SER A 51 -23.39 17.44 15.58
C SER A 51 -22.27 16.80 16.37
N MET A 52 -21.00 17.17 16.11
CA MET A 52 -19.84 16.67 16.87
C MET A 52 -19.94 17.00 18.36
N GLN A 53 -20.21 18.27 18.71
CA GLN A 53 -20.31 18.72 20.10
C GLN A 53 -21.47 18.05 20.85
N ILE A 54 -22.59 17.80 20.17
CA ILE A 54 -23.76 17.16 20.78
C ILE A 54 -23.55 15.66 20.93
N GLU A 55 -22.92 14.99 19.96
CA GLU A 55 -22.59 13.58 20.08
C GLU A 55 -21.62 13.32 21.24
N GLU A 56 -20.56 14.13 21.37
CA GLU A 56 -19.63 14.04 22.51
C GLU A 56 -20.36 14.19 23.85
N LEU A 57 -21.28 15.15 23.94
CA LEU A 57 -22.11 15.34 25.13
C LEU A 57 -23.04 14.14 25.38
N LEU A 58 -23.67 13.58 24.35
CA LEU A 58 -24.53 12.42 24.50
C LEU A 58 -23.74 11.18 24.94
N ASP A 59 -22.54 10.98 24.39
CA ASP A 59 -21.64 9.88 24.72
C ASP A 59 -21.11 9.99 26.16
N ALA A 60 -20.79 11.20 26.63
CA ALA A 60 -20.38 11.44 28.02
C ALA A 60 -21.43 11.04 29.06
N TYR A 61 -22.71 10.94 28.65
CA TYR A 61 -23.82 10.50 29.49
C TYR A 61 -24.36 9.12 29.08
N ASP A 62 -23.59 8.36 28.29
CA ASP A 62 -23.91 6.99 27.92
C ASP A 62 -25.27 6.85 27.19
N ALA A 63 -25.64 7.87 26.41
CA ALA A 63 -26.94 7.95 25.74
C ALA A 63 -27.24 6.78 24.80
N ASP A 64 -26.20 6.12 24.26
CA ASP A 64 -26.33 4.92 23.44
C ASP A 64 -26.96 3.74 24.19
N ASN A 65 -26.73 3.68 25.51
CA ASN A 65 -27.26 2.65 26.40
C ASN A 65 -28.62 3.03 27.01
N SER A 66 -29.21 4.16 26.59
CA SER A 66 -30.54 4.61 27.04
C SER A 66 -31.57 4.45 25.93
N CYS A 67 -32.59 3.60 26.10
CA CYS A 67 -33.68 3.44 25.13
C CYS A 67 -34.41 4.76 24.81
N ARG A 68 -34.35 5.74 25.72
CA ARG A 68 -34.90 7.08 25.52
C ARG A 68 -33.98 7.95 24.64
N TRP A 69 -32.67 7.85 24.76
CA TRP A 69 -31.74 8.77 24.08
C TRP A 69 -30.97 8.17 22.91
N CYS A 70 -30.90 6.85 22.80
CA CYS A 70 -30.10 6.15 21.80
C CYS A 70 -30.45 6.58 20.37
N SER A 71 -31.73 6.70 20.04
CA SER A 71 -32.16 7.15 18.70
C SER A 71 -31.73 8.60 18.40
N PHE A 72 -31.80 9.51 19.38
CA PHE A 72 -31.35 10.89 19.19
C PHE A 72 -29.83 10.96 19.01
N ARG A 73 -29.09 10.14 19.77
CA ARG A 73 -27.65 9.97 19.60
C ARG A 73 -27.30 9.40 18.24
N SER A 74 -27.94 8.32 17.79
CA SER A 74 -27.68 7.71 16.48
C SER A 74 -27.94 8.67 15.33
N LEU A 75 -29.01 9.47 15.41
CA LEU A 75 -29.30 10.53 14.42
C LEU A 75 -28.24 11.63 14.45
N THR A 76 -27.78 12.03 15.64
CA THR A 76 -26.71 13.03 15.78
C THR A 76 -25.40 12.52 15.15
N ALA A 77 -25.04 11.27 15.40
CA ALA A 77 -23.86 10.63 14.82
C ALA A 77 -23.96 10.52 13.28
N ALA A 78 -25.14 10.17 12.75
CA ALA A 78 -25.38 10.15 11.31
C ALA A 78 -25.25 11.55 10.68
N MET A 79 -25.86 12.57 11.30
CA MET A 79 -25.72 13.96 10.84
C MET A 79 -24.26 14.42 10.84
N LYS A 80 -23.47 14.09 11.87
CA LYS A 80 -22.03 14.35 11.92
C LYS A 80 -21.33 13.71 10.72
N LEU A 81 -21.50 12.40 10.55
CA LEU A 81 -20.79 11.63 9.53
C LEU A 81 -21.14 12.08 8.11
N PHE A 82 -22.42 12.20 7.78
CA PHE A 82 -22.82 12.58 6.43
C PHE A 82 -22.56 14.07 6.12
N SER A 83 -22.49 14.94 7.14
CA SER A 83 -22.00 16.31 6.95
C SER A 83 -20.52 16.33 6.61
N TYR A 84 -19.71 15.52 7.30
CA TYR A 84 -18.29 15.37 7.02
C TYR A 84 -18.05 14.81 5.61
N VAL A 85 -18.69 13.70 5.26
CA VAL A 85 -18.54 13.09 3.92
C VAL A 85 -18.96 14.07 2.82
N SER A 86 -20.11 14.75 2.98
CA SER A 86 -20.56 15.74 2.00
C SER A 86 -19.57 16.91 1.86
N TYR A 87 -18.94 17.33 2.97
CA TYR A 87 -17.92 18.37 2.94
C TYR A 87 -16.67 17.92 2.15
N GLU A 88 -16.23 16.68 2.32
CA GLU A 88 -15.12 16.10 1.56
C GLU A 88 -15.46 15.95 0.07
N LEU A 89 -16.69 15.55 -0.26
CA LEU A 89 -17.15 15.47 -1.65
C LEU A 89 -17.20 16.84 -2.32
N LEU A 90 -17.69 17.88 -1.63
CA LEU A 90 -17.62 19.25 -2.13
C LEU A 90 -16.17 19.72 -2.29
N HIS A 91 -15.27 19.31 -1.38
CA HIS A 91 -13.86 19.62 -1.54
C HIS A 91 -13.28 18.99 -2.82
N ILE A 92 -13.60 17.72 -3.11
CA ILE A 92 -13.22 17.06 -4.37
C ILE A 92 -13.78 17.87 -5.55
N GLN A 93 -15.11 18.08 -5.61
CA GLN A 93 -15.79 18.76 -6.70
C GLN A 93 -15.15 20.12 -7.03
N HIS A 94 -14.88 20.94 -6.01
CA HIS A 94 -14.28 22.26 -6.20
C HIS A 94 -12.78 22.23 -6.55
N SER A 95 -12.06 21.17 -6.17
CA SER A 95 -10.61 21.07 -6.39
C SER A 95 -10.25 20.39 -7.71
N LEU A 96 -11.19 19.66 -8.33
CA LEU A 96 -10.99 18.96 -9.60
C LEU A 96 -10.35 19.81 -10.71
N PRO A 97 -10.77 21.06 -10.97
CA PRO A 97 -10.14 21.88 -12.00
C PRO A 97 -8.67 22.18 -11.75
N ALA A 98 -8.20 22.07 -10.51
CA ALA A 98 -6.84 22.40 -10.11
C ALA A 98 -5.94 21.18 -9.89
N TYR A 99 -6.49 19.99 -9.69
CA TYR A 99 -5.70 18.78 -9.41
C TYR A 99 -4.96 18.21 -10.62
N GLN A 100 -5.16 18.72 -11.83
CA GLN A 100 -4.48 18.24 -13.04
C GLN A 100 -4.51 16.70 -13.17
N LEU A 101 -5.64 16.09 -12.78
CA LEU A 101 -5.75 14.64 -12.70
C LEU A 101 -5.59 14.01 -14.08
N LEU A 102 -4.82 12.92 -14.14
CA LEU A 102 -4.78 12.08 -15.32
C LEU A 102 -6.18 11.47 -15.54
N PRO A 103 -6.63 11.38 -16.80
CA PRO A 103 -7.97 10.92 -17.11
C PRO A 103 -8.14 9.43 -16.75
N ILE A 104 -9.33 9.12 -16.24
CA ILE A 104 -9.79 7.75 -16.01
C ILE A 104 -10.97 7.45 -16.95
N GLU A 105 -11.28 6.18 -17.19
CA GLU A 105 -12.34 5.77 -18.14
C GLU A 105 -13.77 6.17 -17.69
N ARG A 106 -13.95 6.47 -16.40
CA ARG A 106 -15.25 6.82 -15.82
C ARG A 106 -15.46 8.33 -15.76
N ASP A 107 -16.72 8.73 -15.86
CA ASP A 107 -17.15 10.10 -15.57
C ASP A 107 -17.09 10.35 -14.06
N PHE A 108 -15.92 10.77 -13.57
CA PHE A 108 -15.69 10.99 -12.15
C PHE A 108 -16.49 12.18 -11.60
N ILE A 109 -16.67 13.24 -12.40
CA ILE A 109 -17.43 14.42 -12.01
C ILE A 109 -18.88 14.02 -11.71
N LYS A 110 -19.51 13.32 -12.65
CA LYS A 110 -20.88 12.83 -12.47
C LYS A 110 -20.99 11.87 -11.29
N ALA A 111 -20.02 10.97 -11.12
CA ALA A 111 -20.02 10.06 -9.97
C ALA A 111 -19.89 10.79 -8.62
N THR A 112 -19.13 11.89 -8.56
CA THR A 112 -19.06 12.77 -7.38
C THR A 112 -20.38 13.49 -7.13
N GLU A 113 -21.07 13.95 -8.19
CA GLU A 113 -22.40 14.56 -8.09
C GLU A 113 -23.46 13.57 -7.57
N GLU A 114 -23.46 12.34 -8.09
CA GLU A 114 -24.35 11.26 -7.63
C GLU A 114 -24.07 10.90 -6.15
N ALA A 115 -22.80 10.89 -5.74
CA ALA A 115 -22.44 10.67 -4.33
C ALA A 115 -22.89 11.83 -3.41
N LEU A 116 -22.79 13.08 -3.87
CA LEU A 116 -23.31 14.25 -3.17
C LEU A 116 -24.84 14.21 -3.02
N GLU A 117 -25.54 13.80 -4.08
CA GLU A 117 -26.98 13.64 -4.05
C GLU A 117 -27.39 12.60 -3.00
N PHE A 118 -26.74 11.44 -3.03
CA PHE A 118 -26.93 10.36 -2.07
C PHE A 118 -26.73 10.81 -0.61
N THR A 119 -25.62 11.49 -0.29
CA THR A 119 -25.38 11.94 1.09
C THR A 119 -26.36 13.06 1.49
N GLY A 120 -26.81 13.87 0.54
CA GLY A 120 -27.82 14.91 0.76
C GLY A 120 -29.18 14.36 1.14
N ASP A 121 -29.64 13.34 0.43
CA ASP A 121 -30.90 12.67 0.72
C ASP A 121 -30.91 12.07 2.13
N ILE A 122 -29.78 11.49 2.55
CA ILE A 122 -29.60 10.98 3.91
C ILE A 122 -29.66 12.11 4.94
N LEU A 123 -29.02 13.25 4.69
CA LEU A 123 -29.08 14.42 5.59
C LEU A 123 -30.49 15.00 5.70
N LEU A 124 -31.23 15.11 4.59
CA LEU A 124 -32.63 15.56 4.59
C LEU A 124 -33.52 14.62 5.41
N LEU A 125 -33.34 13.31 5.24
CA LEU A 125 -34.07 12.31 6.03
C LEU A 125 -33.68 12.36 7.51
N ALA A 126 -32.40 12.47 7.83
CA ALA A 126 -31.90 12.60 9.19
C ALA A 126 -32.46 13.85 9.87
N GLY A 127 -32.54 14.97 9.16
CA GLY A 127 -33.16 16.20 9.66
C GLY A 127 -34.63 16.01 10.06
N LYS A 128 -35.43 15.36 9.20
CA LYS A 128 -36.84 15.04 9.50
C LYS A 128 -36.97 14.15 10.74
N GLN A 129 -36.22 13.04 10.79
CA GLN A 129 -36.27 12.11 11.93
C GLN A 129 -35.75 12.76 13.23
N MET A 130 -34.76 13.65 13.14
CA MET A 130 -34.23 14.40 14.28
C MET A 130 -35.27 15.31 14.91
N ILE A 131 -36.06 16.01 14.10
CA ILE A 131 -37.15 16.88 14.58
C ILE A 131 -38.25 16.08 15.26
N ASP A 132 -38.67 14.96 14.66
CA ASP A 132 -39.66 14.07 15.26
C ASP A 132 -39.16 13.53 16.61
N ARG A 133 -37.89 13.11 16.68
CA ARG A 133 -37.31 12.59 17.93
C ARG A 133 -37.15 13.67 19.00
N ALA A 134 -36.76 14.88 18.60
CA ALA A 134 -36.68 16.02 19.51
C ALA A 134 -38.06 16.33 20.13
N GLY A 135 -39.13 16.26 19.34
CA GLY A 135 -40.51 16.41 19.81
C GLY A 135 -40.91 15.34 20.83
N GLN A 136 -40.61 14.06 20.54
CA GLN A 136 -40.86 12.95 21.48
C GLN A 136 -40.09 13.08 22.80
N LEU A 137 -38.90 13.68 22.76
CA LEU A 137 -38.07 13.96 23.93
C LEU A 137 -38.49 15.22 24.69
N GLY A 138 -39.44 16.00 24.17
CA GLY A 138 -39.87 17.28 24.76
C GLY A 138 -38.78 18.35 24.67
N LEU A 139 -37.93 18.32 23.63
CA LEU A 139 -36.93 19.35 23.37
C LEU A 139 -37.56 20.51 22.60
N ALA A 140 -37.22 21.73 22.99
CA ALA A 140 -37.71 22.93 22.29
C ALA A 140 -37.01 23.08 20.93
N ILE A 141 -37.78 22.97 19.86
CA ILE A 141 -37.32 23.22 18.49
C ILE A 141 -37.42 24.73 18.22
N PRO A 142 -36.33 25.40 17.80
CA PRO A 142 -36.39 26.81 17.41
C PRO A 142 -37.43 27.06 16.33
N GLN A 143 -38.26 28.09 16.50
CA GLN A 143 -39.20 28.54 15.47
C GLN A 143 -38.43 29.32 14.39
N GLY A 144 -38.38 28.78 13.17
CA GLY A 144 -37.69 29.37 12.02
C GLY A 144 -36.25 28.86 11.80
N SER A 145 -35.80 28.91 10.55
CA SER A 145 -34.46 28.46 10.15
C SER A 145 -33.37 29.26 10.86
N LEU A 146 -32.45 28.56 11.53
CA LEU A 146 -31.19 29.14 12.05
C LEU A 146 -30.10 29.23 10.98
N ARG A 147 -30.44 29.07 9.70
CA ARG A 147 -29.52 29.31 8.60
C ARG A 147 -29.12 30.78 8.59
N GLU A 148 -27.82 31.04 8.69
CA GLU A 148 -27.31 32.40 8.56
C GLU A 148 -27.42 32.87 7.10
N LYS A 149 -27.72 34.17 6.92
CA LYS A 149 -27.74 34.80 5.59
C LYS A 149 -26.36 34.77 4.91
N SER A 150 -25.29 34.66 5.69
CA SER A 150 -23.90 34.54 5.24
C SER A 150 -23.61 33.20 4.54
N TYR A 151 -24.44 32.16 4.74
CA TYR A 151 -24.23 30.85 4.14
C TYR A 151 -24.55 30.88 2.66
N THR A 152 -23.53 31.24 1.88
CA THR A 152 -23.51 31.32 0.42
C THR A 152 -22.18 30.77 -0.07
N GLU A 153 -22.16 30.21 -1.28
CA GLU A 153 -20.94 29.69 -1.91
C GLU A 153 -20.77 30.30 -3.32
N ASP A 154 -21.12 31.59 -3.43
CA ASP A 154 -20.85 32.41 -4.60
C ASP A 154 -19.41 32.94 -4.51
N LEU A 155 -18.46 32.16 -5.03
CA LEU A 155 -17.03 32.45 -4.96
C LEU A 155 -16.50 32.98 -6.30
N PRO A 156 -15.63 34.00 -6.30
CA PRO A 156 -14.99 34.46 -7.53
C PRO A 156 -14.09 33.36 -8.12
N THR A 157 -14.05 33.28 -9.45
CA THR A 157 -13.19 32.33 -10.16
C THR A 157 -11.71 32.73 -10.06
N GLY A 158 -10.82 31.74 -9.95
CA GLY A 158 -9.36 31.94 -10.05
C GLY A 158 -8.61 31.76 -8.73
N ARG A 159 -7.33 32.16 -8.73
CA ARG A 159 -6.45 32.14 -7.56
C ARG A 159 -5.81 33.52 -7.40
N LEU A 160 -5.38 33.83 -6.18
CA LEU A 160 -4.56 35.01 -5.92
C LEU A 160 -3.21 34.89 -6.65
N PRO A 161 -2.54 36.01 -6.98
CA PRO A 161 -1.19 36.00 -7.51
C PRO A 161 -0.22 35.26 -6.58
N HIS A 162 0.75 34.54 -7.15
CA HIS A 162 1.84 33.89 -6.41
C HIS A 162 2.98 34.89 -6.22
N ASP A 163 2.80 35.88 -5.34
CA ASP A 163 3.77 36.94 -5.04
C ASP A 163 4.65 36.66 -3.81
N CYS A 164 4.50 35.48 -3.21
CA CYS A 164 5.44 34.93 -2.23
C CYS A 164 6.69 34.40 -2.92
N GLY A 165 7.89 34.74 -2.40
CA GLY A 165 9.15 34.26 -2.98
C GLY A 165 9.29 32.74 -2.97
N THR A 166 9.78 32.18 -4.08
CA THR A 166 10.00 30.73 -4.25
C THR A 166 11.18 30.24 -3.41
N ARG A 167 11.00 29.11 -2.72
CA ARG A 167 12.08 28.47 -1.95
C ARG A 167 13.04 27.73 -2.90
N ARG A 168 14.35 27.89 -2.68
CA ARG A 168 15.39 27.10 -3.38
C ARG A 168 15.55 25.73 -2.75
N ILE A 169 15.74 24.72 -3.59
CA ILE A 169 16.10 23.36 -3.18
C ILE A 169 17.39 22.97 -3.90
N GLU A 170 18.28 22.25 -3.20
CA GLU A 170 19.57 21.83 -3.75
C GLU A 170 19.42 20.75 -4.85
N THR A 171 18.43 19.86 -4.76
CA THR A 171 18.32 18.66 -5.62
C THR A 171 16.86 18.27 -5.95
N VAL A 172 16.30 18.81 -7.04
CA VAL A 172 14.96 18.41 -7.56
C VAL A 172 14.83 16.90 -7.76
N SER A 173 15.89 16.26 -8.24
CA SER A 173 15.96 14.82 -8.49
C SER A 173 15.66 13.98 -7.25
N GLU A 174 16.25 14.31 -6.10
CA GLU A 174 16.08 13.54 -4.86
C GLU A 174 14.65 13.65 -4.34
N THR A 175 14.06 14.84 -4.43
CA THR A 175 12.67 15.10 -4.03
C THR A 175 11.67 14.35 -4.89
N VAL A 176 11.82 14.40 -6.23
CA VAL A 176 10.97 13.65 -7.16
C VAL A 176 11.07 12.15 -6.89
N THR A 177 12.29 11.67 -6.68
CA THR A 177 12.56 10.27 -6.36
C THR A 177 11.81 9.82 -5.11
N LEU A 178 11.99 10.58 -4.02
CA LEU A 178 11.40 10.26 -2.72
C LEU A 178 9.86 10.16 -2.83
N LEU A 179 9.23 11.14 -3.47
CA LEU A 179 7.77 11.18 -3.62
C LEU A 179 7.24 10.08 -4.52
N ALA A 180 7.87 9.85 -5.68
CA ALA A 180 7.45 8.81 -6.60
C ALA A 180 7.59 7.42 -5.97
N THR A 181 8.71 7.11 -5.33
CA THR A 181 8.91 5.85 -4.60
C THR A 181 7.93 5.71 -3.43
N ALA A 182 7.69 6.77 -2.66
CA ALA A 182 6.72 6.74 -1.57
C ALA A 182 5.30 6.44 -2.09
N PHE A 183 4.89 7.03 -3.22
CA PHE A 183 3.62 6.73 -3.86
C PHE A 183 3.53 5.28 -4.32
N LEU A 184 4.55 4.76 -5.01
CA LEU A 184 4.58 3.37 -5.49
C LEU A 184 4.44 2.36 -4.34
N ASN A 185 5.04 2.64 -3.18
CA ASN A 185 4.85 1.83 -1.98
C ASN A 185 3.41 1.83 -1.46
N LEU A 186 2.72 2.98 -1.50
CA LEU A 186 1.30 3.04 -1.17
C LEU A 186 0.42 2.33 -2.20
N ALA A 187 0.78 2.42 -3.48
CA ALA A 187 0.09 1.71 -4.55
C ALA A 187 0.17 0.19 -4.37
N ALA A 188 1.35 -0.34 -4.01
CA ALA A 188 1.56 -1.74 -3.68
C ALA A 188 0.76 -2.18 -2.43
N ASP A 189 0.74 -1.35 -1.39
CA ASP A 189 -0.02 -1.62 -0.17
C ASP A 189 -1.54 -1.47 -0.33
N SER A 190 -2.01 -0.96 -1.47
CA SER A 190 -3.43 -0.82 -1.80
C SER A 190 -4.02 -2.05 -2.52
N LYS A 191 -3.33 -3.20 -2.50
CA LYS A 191 -3.74 -4.44 -3.19
C LYS A 191 -5.18 -4.88 -2.89
N ASP A 192 -5.65 -4.71 -1.66
CA ASP A 192 -6.98 -5.13 -1.24
C ASP A 192 -8.05 -4.20 -1.84
N VAL A 193 -7.80 -2.89 -1.88
CA VAL A 193 -8.63 -1.91 -2.60
C VAL A 193 -8.72 -2.26 -4.08
N ARG A 194 -7.58 -2.63 -4.70
CA ARG A 194 -7.54 -3.07 -6.10
C ARG A 194 -8.37 -4.32 -6.32
N ALA A 195 -8.28 -5.31 -5.44
CA ALA A 195 -9.08 -6.52 -5.51
C ALA A 195 -10.59 -6.22 -5.35
N ALA A 196 -10.94 -5.41 -4.36
CA ALA A 196 -12.30 -4.99 -4.06
C ALA A 196 -12.94 -4.17 -5.19
N SER A 197 -12.16 -3.34 -5.91
CA SER A 197 -12.66 -2.55 -7.03
C SER A 197 -13.25 -3.38 -8.18
N ARG A 198 -12.89 -4.67 -8.26
CA ARG A 198 -13.37 -5.63 -9.27
C ARG A 198 -14.49 -6.54 -8.73
N ALA A 199 -14.90 -6.34 -7.49
CA ALA A 199 -15.96 -7.13 -6.87
C ALA A 199 -17.31 -6.86 -7.52
N LYS A 200 -18.18 -7.87 -7.56
CA LYS A 200 -19.58 -7.71 -7.92
C LYS A 200 -20.42 -7.33 -6.69
N PRO A 201 -21.59 -6.70 -6.85
CA PRO A 201 -22.42 -6.24 -5.74
C PRO A 201 -22.73 -7.31 -4.69
N GLU A 202 -22.89 -8.57 -5.11
CA GLU A 202 -23.20 -9.69 -4.21
C GLU A 202 -22.06 -9.99 -3.22
N ALA A 203 -20.83 -9.57 -3.53
CA ALA A 203 -19.65 -9.78 -2.71
C ALA A 203 -19.27 -8.54 -1.87
N TYR A 204 -19.97 -7.41 -1.99
CA TYR A 204 -19.57 -6.17 -1.30
C TYR A 204 -19.52 -6.33 0.21
N ALA A 205 -20.53 -6.98 0.80
CA ALA A 205 -20.58 -7.20 2.24
C ALA A 205 -19.39 -8.05 2.74
N SER A 206 -19.01 -9.11 2.02
CA SER A 206 -17.84 -9.92 2.41
C SER A 206 -16.53 -9.15 2.30
N TYR A 207 -16.37 -8.34 1.24
CA TYR A 207 -15.16 -7.51 1.10
C TYR A 207 -15.00 -6.50 2.22
N VAL A 208 -16.09 -5.83 2.65
CA VAL A 208 -16.02 -4.86 3.76
C VAL A 208 -15.71 -5.53 5.09
N LEU A 209 -16.21 -6.75 5.32
CA LEU A 209 -15.91 -7.50 6.54
C LEU A 209 -14.47 -8.03 6.58
N ASP A 210 -13.93 -8.46 5.45
CA ASP A 210 -12.67 -9.21 5.40
C ASP A 210 -11.45 -8.37 4.99
N SER A 211 -11.63 -7.38 4.10
CA SER A 211 -10.50 -6.75 3.38
C SER A 211 -10.57 -5.23 3.24
N ILE A 212 -11.77 -4.64 3.30
CA ILE A 212 -12.05 -3.20 3.14
C ILE A 212 -12.76 -2.69 4.39
N SER A 213 -12.23 -3.05 5.56
CA SER A 213 -12.74 -2.57 6.84
C SER A 213 -12.41 -1.09 7.07
N GLU A 214 -13.13 -0.45 7.99
CA GLU A 214 -12.83 0.90 8.48
C GLU A 214 -11.37 1.03 8.91
N GLU A 215 -10.85 0.04 9.65
CA GLU A 215 -9.47 0.03 10.15
C GLU A 215 -8.46 0.07 9.00
N MET A 216 -8.64 -0.80 8.00
CA MET A 216 -7.77 -0.88 6.84
C MET A 216 -7.77 0.44 6.06
N LEU A 217 -8.96 0.94 5.73
CA LEU A 217 -9.13 2.18 4.96
C LEU A 217 -8.54 3.37 5.70
N ARG A 218 -8.72 3.46 7.02
CA ARG A 218 -8.14 4.51 7.86
C ARG A 218 -6.61 4.45 7.90
N SER A 219 -6.03 3.24 7.91
CA SER A 219 -4.58 3.07 7.83
C SER A 219 -4.03 3.61 6.51
N LEU A 220 -4.66 3.31 5.38
CA LEU A 220 -4.28 3.87 4.08
C LEU A 220 -4.50 5.38 4.00
N GLU A 221 -5.63 5.87 4.50
CA GLU A 221 -5.97 7.30 4.58
C GLU A 221 -4.83 8.11 5.24
N LEU A 222 -4.38 7.68 6.42
CA LEU A 222 -3.29 8.32 7.16
C LEU A 222 -1.99 8.35 6.34
N ARG A 223 -1.70 7.28 5.61
CA ARG A 223 -0.45 7.17 4.85
C ARG A 223 -0.46 8.04 3.59
N PHE A 224 -1.60 8.15 2.90
CA PHE A 224 -1.76 9.11 1.80
C PHE A 224 -1.73 10.55 2.31
N HIS A 225 -2.29 10.84 3.48
CA HIS A 225 -2.18 12.15 4.12
C HIS A 225 -0.72 12.51 4.45
N ASN A 226 0.07 11.56 4.95
CA ASN A 226 1.49 11.75 5.21
C ASN A 226 2.26 12.04 3.91
N LEU A 227 1.92 11.37 2.81
CA LEU A 227 2.51 11.64 1.51
C LEU A 227 2.14 13.04 0.99
N GLN A 228 0.88 13.47 1.17
CA GLN A 228 0.47 14.83 0.85
C GLN A 228 1.23 15.86 1.68
N SER A 229 1.38 15.61 2.99
CA SER A 229 2.13 16.48 3.90
C SER A 229 3.62 16.56 3.53
N LEU A 230 4.20 15.45 3.06
CA LEU A 230 5.57 15.40 2.55
C LEU A 230 5.71 16.32 1.32
N TYR A 231 4.79 16.22 0.36
CA TYR A 231 4.76 17.12 -0.80
C TYR A 231 4.63 18.58 -0.36
N ASP A 232 3.63 18.90 0.46
CA ASP A 232 3.34 20.28 0.86
C ASP A 232 4.50 20.90 1.65
N THR A 233 5.24 20.10 2.42
CA THR A 233 6.39 20.57 3.20
C THR A 233 7.61 20.84 2.32
N TYR A 234 7.96 19.89 1.44
CA TYR A 234 9.24 19.88 0.75
C TYR A 234 9.18 20.32 -0.72
N VAL A 235 7.99 20.41 -1.33
CA VAL A 235 7.82 20.75 -2.75
C VAL A 235 7.01 22.01 -2.97
N SER A 236 5.85 22.13 -2.29
CA SER A 236 4.93 23.24 -2.54
C SER A 236 5.62 24.61 -2.37
N GLY A 237 5.54 25.48 -3.38
CA GLY A 237 6.16 26.81 -3.35
C GLY A 237 7.70 26.79 -3.41
N THR A 238 8.27 25.77 -4.05
CA THR A 238 9.71 25.65 -4.31
C THR A 238 10.00 25.62 -5.81
N GLU A 239 11.25 25.91 -6.20
CA GLU A 239 11.64 25.88 -7.63
C GLU A 239 11.45 24.48 -8.26
N ALA A 240 11.47 23.41 -7.45
CA ALA A 240 11.22 22.05 -7.94
C ALA A 240 9.81 21.89 -8.53
N GLU A 241 8.80 22.49 -7.90
CA GLU A 241 7.40 22.42 -8.35
C GLU A 241 7.21 23.09 -9.72
N ASP A 242 7.98 24.15 -9.99
CA ASP A 242 7.97 24.86 -11.28
C ASP A 242 8.80 24.13 -12.35
N LEU A 243 9.90 23.47 -11.95
CA LEU A 243 10.83 22.80 -12.85
C LEU A 243 10.31 21.44 -13.35
N ASP A 244 9.57 20.69 -12.52
CA ASP A 244 8.97 19.41 -12.91
C ASP A 244 7.45 19.47 -12.91
N THR A 245 6.88 19.58 -14.11
CA THR A 245 5.43 19.70 -14.31
C THR A 245 4.63 18.47 -13.86
N ASP A 246 5.29 17.32 -13.63
CA ASP A 246 4.62 16.12 -13.12
C ASP A 246 4.42 16.18 -11.59
N LEU A 247 5.12 17.05 -10.86
CA LEU A 247 4.95 17.19 -9.41
C LEU A 247 3.55 17.69 -9.03
N PRO A 248 3.01 18.78 -9.63
CA PRO A 248 1.63 19.20 -9.42
C PRO A 248 0.60 18.13 -9.77
N VAL A 249 0.84 17.35 -10.84
CA VAL A 249 -0.01 16.22 -11.23
C VAL A 249 0.00 15.15 -10.16
N LEU A 250 1.18 14.71 -9.71
CA LEU A 250 1.34 13.72 -8.64
C LEU A 250 0.66 14.20 -7.35
N ARG A 251 0.81 15.47 -6.97
CA ARG A 251 0.10 16.08 -5.84
C ARG A 251 -1.40 15.94 -5.99
N GLY A 252 -1.94 16.22 -7.17
CA GLY A 252 -3.37 16.10 -7.46
C GLY A 252 -3.87 14.68 -7.23
N HIS A 253 -3.13 13.68 -7.73
CA HIS A 253 -3.42 12.26 -7.50
C HIS A 253 -3.36 11.87 -6.02
N ILE A 254 -2.31 12.29 -5.30
CA ILE A 254 -2.21 12.08 -3.85
C ILE A 254 -3.44 12.66 -3.13
N SER A 255 -3.81 13.89 -3.48
CA SER A 255 -4.91 14.61 -2.82
C SER A 255 -6.26 13.95 -3.10
N VAL A 256 -6.58 13.62 -4.37
CA VAL A 256 -7.88 12.99 -4.69
C VAL A 256 -8.00 11.61 -4.05
N VAL A 257 -6.93 10.81 -4.03
CA VAL A 257 -6.92 9.49 -3.38
C VAL A 257 -7.11 9.64 -1.87
N PHE A 258 -6.44 10.60 -1.24
CA PHE A 258 -6.63 10.90 0.18
C PHE A 258 -8.08 11.24 0.51
N HIS A 259 -8.71 12.17 -0.23
CA HIS A 259 -10.10 12.55 0.03
C HIS A 259 -11.10 11.41 -0.24
N LEU A 260 -10.86 10.59 -1.26
CA LEU A 260 -11.66 9.38 -1.51
C LEU A 260 -11.50 8.33 -0.40
N LEU A 261 -10.31 8.21 0.19
CA LEU A 261 -10.09 7.35 1.35
C LEU A 261 -10.88 7.86 2.56
N LYS A 262 -10.92 9.18 2.81
CA LYS A 262 -11.76 9.76 3.88
C LYS A 262 -13.24 9.43 3.71
N THR A 263 -13.76 9.48 2.47
CA THR A 263 -15.16 9.12 2.19
C THR A 263 -15.37 7.61 2.35
N ALA A 264 -14.46 6.77 1.84
CA ALA A 264 -14.51 5.32 2.00
C ALA A 264 -14.51 4.91 3.47
N THR A 265 -13.55 5.42 4.27
CA THR A 265 -13.44 5.15 5.72
C THR A 265 -14.73 5.49 6.44
N SER A 266 -15.35 6.63 6.09
CA SER A 266 -16.60 7.07 6.71
C SER A 266 -17.79 6.17 6.34
N PHE A 267 -17.90 5.76 5.08
CA PHE A 267 -18.96 4.84 4.67
C PHE A 267 -18.79 3.45 5.29
N ALA A 268 -17.55 2.92 5.34
CA ALA A 268 -17.25 1.66 6.01
C ALA A 268 -17.56 1.73 7.51
N HIS A 269 -17.15 2.80 8.19
CA HIS A 269 -17.49 3.05 9.59
C HIS A 269 -19.01 3.03 9.82
N TYR A 270 -19.76 3.75 8.97
CA TYR A 270 -21.22 3.81 9.11
C TYR A 270 -21.86 2.45 8.88
N TYR A 271 -21.38 1.69 7.88
CA TYR A 271 -21.82 0.33 7.63
C TYR A 271 -21.57 -0.57 8.85
N GLU A 272 -20.32 -0.66 9.33
CA GLU A 272 -19.91 -1.55 10.41
C GLU A 272 -20.62 -1.22 11.73
N ARG A 273 -20.71 0.07 12.08
CA ARG A 273 -21.16 0.51 13.41
C ARG A 273 -22.66 0.78 13.49
N HIS A 274 -23.31 1.15 12.39
CA HIS A 274 -24.69 1.64 12.40
C HIS A 274 -25.66 0.85 11.52
N VAL A 275 -25.19 0.16 10.48
CA VAL A 275 -26.05 -0.62 9.57
C VAL A 275 -25.99 -2.12 9.87
N ASN A 276 -24.79 -2.68 10.03
CA ASN A 276 -24.57 -4.11 10.19
C ASN A 276 -24.75 -4.61 11.65
N LYS A 277 -24.71 -3.71 12.63
CA LYS A 277 -24.85 -4.07 14.05
C LYS A 277 -26.32 -4.28 14.43
N GLU A 278 -26.61 -5.32 15.22
CA GLU A 278 -27.92 -5.50 15.84
C GLU A 278 -28.25 -4.30 16.76
N LEU A 279 -29.35 -3.62 16.43
CA LEU A 279 -29.81 -2.43 17.13
C LEU A 279 -30.77 -2.81 18.27
N CYS A 280 -30.88 -1.95 19.28
CA CYS A 280 -31.81 -2.09 20.40
C CYS A 280 -33.25 -2.40 19.93
N ASP A 281 -33.88 -3.43 20.51
CA ASP A 281 -35.23 -3.95 20.20
C ASP A 281 -36.40 -3.03 20.62
N SER A 282 -36.15 -1.73 20.81
CA SER A 282 -37.18 -0.79 21.27
C SER A 282 -38.27 -0.58 20.20
N PRO A 283 -39.56 -0.64 20.56
CA PRO A 283 -40.69 -0.41 19.64
C PRO A 283 -40.82 1.05 19.15
N THR A 284 -39.97 1.97 19.62
CA THR A 284 -39.93 3.39 19.20
C THR A 284 -38.93 3.65 18.05
N ARG A 285 -38.56 2.61 17.30
CA ARG A 285 -37.52 2.64 16.28
C ARG A 285 -37.93 3.42 15.04
N PHE A 286 -37.07 4.35 14.62
CA PHE A 286 -37.18 4.99 13.31
C PHE A 286 -36.67 4.06 12.20
N LYS A 287 -37.18 4.27 10.98
CA LYS A 287 -36.69 3.56 9.80
C LYS A 287 -35.20 3.87 9.59
N PRO A 288 -34.38 2.89 9.18
CA PRO A 288 -32.98 3.12 8.82
C PRO A 288 -32.85 4.30 7.83
N LEU A 289 -31.80 5.10 7.99
CA LEU A 289 -31.55 6.24 7.10
C LEU A 289 -31.15 5.81 5.69
N VAL A 290 -30.55 4.63 5.56
CA VAL A 290 -30.07 4.07 4.29
C VAL A 290 -30.08 2.55 4.38
N LYS A 291 -30.31 1.88 3.24
CA LYS A 291 -30.17 0.41 3.15
C LYS A 291 -28.70 0.02 3.03
N ALA A 292 -28.36 -1.17 3.52
CA ALA A 292 -27.00 -1.69 3.45
C ALA A 292 -26.45 -1.72 2.02
N GLU A 293 -27.27 -2.20 1.08
CA GLU A 293 -26.90 -2.38 -0.32
C GLU A 293 -26.63 -1.05 -1.01
N GLU A 294 -27.40 -0.01 -0.68
CA GLU A 294 -27.25 1.34 -1.24
C GLU A 294 -25.94 1.99 -0.75
N LEU A 295 -25.65 1.90 0.55
CA LEU A 295 -24.41 2.42 1.14
C LEU A 295 -23.16 1.69 0.62
N LEU A 296 -23.20 0.35 0.60
CA LEU A 296 -22.13 -0.45 0.02
C LEU A 296 -21.95 -0.16 -1.46
N GLY A 297 -23.04 0.09 -2.18
CA GLY A 297 -23.03 0.52 -3.58
C GLY A 297 -22.19 1.77 -3.80
N VAL A 298 -22.38 2.82 -3.00
CA VAL A 298 -21.62 4.08 -3.10
C VAL A 298 -20.18 3.90 -2.60
N LEU A 299 -19.97 3.19 -1.48
CA LEU A 299 -18.62 2.87 -0.99
C LEU A 299 -17.77 2.20 -2.08
N MET A 300 -18.32 1.15 -2.70
CA MET A 300 -17.58 0.32 -3.65
C MET A 300 -17.47 0.98 -5.02
N ASN A 301 -18.58 1.42 -5.62
CA ASN A 301 -18.59 1.93 -6.98
C ASN A 301 -18.01 3.34 -7.12
N TYR A 302 -18.17 4.20 -6.11
CA TYR A 302 -17.61 5.54 -6.14
C TYR A 302 -16.24 5.56 -5.47
N SER A 303 -16.16 5.29 -4.17
CA SER A 303 -14.89 5.49 -3.44
C SER A 303 -13.82 4.46 -3.83
N VAL A 304 -14.06 3.16 -3.60
CA VAL A 304 -13.06 2.09 -3.82
C VAL A 304 -12.62 2.00 -5.27
N THR A 305 -13.56 2.00 -6.22
CA THR A 305 -13.22 1.97 -7.65
C THR A 305 -12.39 3.19 -8.07
N SER A 306 -12.78 4.41 -7.66
CA SER A 306 -12.04 5.61 -8.05
C SER A 306 -10.65 5.67 -7.42
N ILE A 307 -10.50 5.20 -6.16
CA ILE A 307 -9.17 5.06 -5.53
C ILE A 307 -8.28 4.15 -6.38
N SER A 308 -8.77 2.96 -6.75
CA SER A 308 -7.97 2.03 -7.57
C SER A 308 -7.56 2.67 -8.89
N MET A 309 -8.48 3.32 -9.60
CA MET A 309 -8.19 3.94 -10.90
C MET A 309 -7.16 5.08 -10.81
N TYR A 310 -7.28 5.97 -9.82
CA TYR A 310 -6.34 7.07 -9.68
C TYR A 310 -4.96 6.63 -9.15
N ILE A 311 -4.90 5.54 -8.37
CA ILE A 311 -3.63 4.89 -8.02
C ILE A 311 -2.98 4.31 -9.28
N ASP A 312 -3.72 3.58 -10.12
CA ASP A 312 -3.21 3.01 -11.37
C ASP A 312 -2.60 4.07 -12.30
N CYS A 313 -3.33 5.17 -12.52
CA CYS A 313 -2.85 6.25 -13.38
C CYS A 313 -1.55 6.87 -12.86
N ALA A 314 -1.47 7.10 -11.55
CA ALA A 314 -0.30 7.71 -10.91
C ALA A 314 0.89 6.75 -10.79
N GLU A 315 0.67 5.44 -10.73
CA GLU A 315 1.75 4.44 -10.73
C GLU A 315 2.60 4.59 -12.01
N HIS A 316 1.93 4.69 -13.17
CA HIS A 316 2.60 4.95 -14.44
C HIS A 316 3.30 6.32 -14.49
N LEU A 317 2.72 7.36 -13.86
CA LEU A 317 3.37 8.66 -13.74
C LEU A 317 4.67 8.55 -12.94
N CYS A 318 4.62 7.94 -11.76
CA CYS A 318 5.77 7.74 -10.88
C CYS A 318 6.90 6.98 -11.58
N HIS A 319 6.59 5.91 -12.32
CA HIS A 319 7.60 5.19 -13.10
C HIS A 319 8.27 6.07 -14.16
N ARG A 320 7.52 6.91 -14.88
CA ARG A 320 8.09 7.85 -15.86
C ARG A 320 8.95 8.91 -15.18
N MET A 321 8.52 9.43 -14.03
CA MET A 321 9.30 10.40 -13.24
C MET A 321 10.62 9.77 -12.80
N LEU A 322 10.59 8.56 -12.22
CA LEU A 322 11.80 7.86 -11.75
C LEU A 322 12.80 7.59 -12.87
N LYS A 323 12.32 7.20 -14.07
CA LYS A 323 13.14 6.97 -15.26
C LYS A 323 13.87 8.25 -15.73
N ARG A 324 13.25 9.42 -15.60
CA ARG A 324 13.85 10.72 -16.00
C ARG A 324 15.06 11.10 -15.14
N TYR A 325 14.99 10.75 -13.85
CA TYR A 325 16.03 11.07 -12.87
C TYR A 325 16.96 9.89 -12.58
N ALA A 326 16.85 8.80 -13.34
CA ALA A 326 17.70 7.63 -13.18
C ALA A 326 19.13 7.95 -13.64
N GLU A 327 20.08 7.90 -12.71
CA GLU A 327 21.50 7.94 -13.05
C GLU A 327 22.00 6.53 -13.35
N VAL A 328 22.38 6.27 -14.60
CA VAL A 328 22.92 4.95 -14.97
C VAL A 328 24.33 4.79 -14.40
N GLY A 329 24.52 3.72 -13.64
CA GLY A 329 25.79 3.29 -13.09
C GLY A 329 26.07 1.81 -13.37
N ARG A 330 27.13 1.31 -12.75
CA ARG A 330 27.54 -0.09 -12.80
C ARG A 330 28.05 -0.52 -11.42
N VAL A 331 27.65 -1.70 -10.96
CA VAL A 331 28.22 -2.33 -9.78
C VAL A 331 28.56 -3.79 -10.08
N GLU A 332 29.72 -4.24 -9.64
CA GLU A 332 30.09 -5.65 -9.66
C GLU A 332 29.84 -6.23 -8.26
N VAL A 333 29.11 -7.35 -8.19
CA VAL A 333 28.76 -8.02 -6.93
C VAL A 333 29.07 -9.51 -7.02
N SER A 334 29.28 -10.16 -5.88
CA SER A 334 29.46 -11.61 -5.83
C SER A 334 28.17 -12.34 -6.19
N VAL A 335 28.27 -13.44 -6.94
CA VAL A 335 27.17 -14.37 -7.19
C VAL A 335 26.76 -15.00 -5.84
N PRO A 336 25.45 -15.25 -5.59
CA PRO A 336 25.01 -15.83 -4.34
C PRO A 336 25.75 -17.15 -4.02
N PRO A 337 26.23 -17.32 -2.77
CA PRO A 337 27.11 -18.43 -2.44
C PRO A 337 26.40 -19.78 -2.47
N TYR A 338 25.13 -19.82 -2.07
CA TYR A 338 24.30 -21.01 -2.09
C TYR A 338 23.64 -21.14 -3.47
N ARG A 339 24.12 -22.06 -4.32
CA ARG A 339 23.49 -22.42 -5.60
C ARG A 339 23.26 -21.26 -6.61
N GLY A 340 23.94 -20.13 -6.44
CA GLY A 340 23.85 -18.98 -7.34
C GLY A 340 22.48 -18.28 -7.32
N PHE A 341 22.05 -17.70 -8.44
CA PHE A 341 20.79 -16.97 -8.61
C PHE A 341 19.57 -17.92 -8.66
N HIS A 342 19.32 -18.65 -7.58
CA HIS A 342 18.10 -19.46 -7.41
C HIS A 342 16.92 -18.59 -6.94
N VAL A 343 15.86 -19.22 -6.41
CA VAL A 343 14.55 -18.60 -6.19
C VAL A 343 14.66 -17.37 -5.32
N ARG A 344 15.36 -17.48 -4.21
CA ARG A 344 15.37 -16.40 -3.23
C ARG A 344 16.21 -15.20 -3.69
N PRO A 345 17.50 -15.33 -4.08
CA PRO A 345 18.26 -14.18 -4.57
C PRO A 345 17.61 -13.50 -5.77
N SER A 346 17.13 -14.28 -6.75
CA SER A 346 16.50 -13.76 -7.96
C SER A 346 15.21 -13.00 -7.67
N THR A 347 14.38 -13.51 -6.74
CA THR A 347 13.16 -12.83 -6.33
C THR A 347 13.46 -11.52 -5.59
N LEU A 348 14.46 -11.50 -4.70
CA LEU A 348 14.81 -10.29 -3.95
C LEU A 348 15.39 -9.20 -4.87
N ILE A 349 16.24 -9.56 -5.83
CA ILE A 349 16.77 -8.62 -6.83
C ILE A 349 15.64 -8.09 -7.71
N SER A 350 14.78 -8.97 -8.24
CA SER A 350 13.62 -8.55 -9.03
C SER A 350 12.69 -7.62 -8.24
N LYS A 351 12.41 -7.92 -6.97
CA LYS A 351 11.63 -7.02 -6.10
C LYS A 351 12.30 -5.65 -5.94
N LEU A 352 13.62 -5.58 -5.82
CA LEU A 352 14.35 -4.30 -5.80
C LEU A 352 14.15 -3.52 -7.10
N VAL A 353 14.36 -4.16 -8.24
CA VAL A 353 14.23 -3.51 -9.55
C VAL A 353 12.81 -2.99 -9.76
N LEU A 354 11.80 -3.81 -9.43
CA LEU A 354 10.39 -3.45 -9.53
C LEU A 354 10.01 -2.32 -8.55
N HIS A 355 10.56 -2.33 -7.33
CA HIS A 355 10.30 -1.29 -6.32
C HIS A 355 10.70 0.11 -6.80
N TYR A 356 11.86 0.23 -7.46
CA TYR A 356 12.31 1.50 -8.02
C TYR A 356 11.75 1.79 -9.41
N GLY A 357 11.16 0.81 -10.10
CA GLY A 357 10.61 0.99 -11.44
C GLY A 357 11.63 1.37 -12.52
N SER A 358 12.91 1.06 -12.28
CA SER A 358 14.02 1.36 -13.17
C SER A 358 14.45 0.11 -13.94
N GLU A 359 14.97 0.29 -15.16
CA GLU A 359 15.54 -0.81 -15.94
C GLU A 359 16.94 -1.15 -15.38
N VAL A 360 17.14 -2.41 -14.98
CA VAL A 360 18.42 -2.93 -14.52
C VAL A 360 18.73 -4.22 -15.27
N ARG A 361 19.93 -4.29 -15.84
CA ARG A 361 20.47 -5.49 -16.49
C ARG A 361 21.57 -6.09 -15.64
N MET A 362 21.57 -7.41 -15.55
CA MET A 362 22.71 -8.18 -15.07
C MET A 362 23.50 -8.70 -16.26
N GLN A 363 24.78 -8.38 -16.31
CA GLN A 363 25.73 -8.87 -17.29
C GLN A 363 26.64 -9.90 -16.65
N MET A 364 26.79 -11.05 -17.31
CA MET A 364 27.73 -12.09 -16.92
C MET A 364 28.34 -12.70 -18.18
N ASP A 365 29.67 -12.65 -18.29
CA ASP A 365 30.40 -12.87 -19.53
C ASP A 365 29.89 -11.93 -20.66
N GLU A 366 29.44 -12.48 -21.80
CA GLU A 366 28.91 -11.72 -22.96
C GLU A 366 27.38 -11.69 -23.02
N GLU A 367 26.68 -12.18 -21.99
CA GLU A 367 25.22 -12.25 -21.96
C GLU A 367 24.61 -11.24 -20.99
N ASP A 368 23.48 -10.65 -21.42
CA ASP A 368 22.64 -9.75 -20.64
C ASP A 368 21.38 -10.49 -20.16
N TYR A 369 21.00 -10.24 -18.91
CA TYR A 369 19.79 -10.76 -18.27
C TYR A 369 18.99 -9.60 -17.68
N ASP A 370 17.67 -9.60 -17.82
CA ASP A 370 16.79 -8.62 -17.18
C ASP A 370 16.71 -8.90 -15.67
N ALA A 371 17.25 -8.00 -14.85
CA ALA A 371 17.25 -8.16 -13.40
C ALA A 371 15.85 -7.95 -12.79
N GLY A 372 14.90 -7.36 -13.53
CA GLY A 372 13.50 -7.26 -13.15
C GLY A 372 12.74 -8.57 -13.25
N SER A 373 13.27 -9.58 -13.95
CA SER A 373 12.66 -10.89 -14.14
C SER A 373 13.40 -11.96 -13.35
N PRO A 374 12.76 -12.60 -12.34
CA PRO A 374 13.39 -13.69 -11.60
C PRO A 374 13.84 -14.82 -12.54
N LEU A 375 13.04 -15.12 -13.58
CA LEU A 375 13.31 -16.15 -14.60
C LEU A 375 14.58 -15.88 -15.41
N GLU A 376 14.87 -14.63 -15.74
CA GLU A 376 16.09 -14.28 -16.46
C GLU A 376 17.32 -14.45 -15.54
N LEU A 377 17.22 -14.03 -14.28
CA LEU A 377 18.28 -14.26 -13.29
C LEU A 377 18.51 -15.74 -13.03
N PHE A 378 17.45 -16.56 -12.98
CA PHE A 378 17.55 -18.01 -12.91
C PHE A 378 18.28 -18.60 -14.12
N ARG A 379 18.02 -18.11 -15.34
CA ARG A 379 18.71 -18.59 -16.55
C ARG A 379 20.21 -18.39 -16.45
N ALA A 380 20.67 -17.31 -15.80
CA ALA A 380 22.09 -17.06 -15.57
C ALA A 380 22.78 -18.17 -14.77
N ASN A 381 22.05 -18.97 -13.97
CA ASN A 381 22.64 -20.10 -13.25
C ASN A 381 23.22 -21.18 -14.17
N GLU A 382 22.77 -21.29 -15.41
CA GLU A 382 23.39 -22.21 -16.37
C GLU A 382 24.87 -21.86 -16.58
N LYS A 383 25.18 -20.57 -16.67
CA LYS A 383 26.53 -20.03 -16.81
C LYS A 383 27.31 -20.14 -15.50
N VAL A 384 26.70 -19.78 -14.36
CA VAL A 384 27.32 -19.96 -13.03
C VAL A 384 27.76 -21.41 -12.85
N ASN A 385 26.85 -22.36 -13.10
CA ASN A 385 27.15 -23.79 -12.98
C ASN A 385 28.22 -24.24 -13.98
N ALA A 386 28.23 -23.72 -15.20
CA ALA A 386 29.29 -24.00 -16.17
C ALA A 386 30.66 -23.50 -15.71
N GLN A 387 30.74 -22.28 -15.16
CA GLN A 387 31.98 -21.72 -14.62
C GLN A 387 32.46 -22.49 -13.39
N LYS A 388 31.55 -22.85 -12.47
CA LYS A 388 31.83 -23.70 -11.30
C LYS A 388 32.42 -25.05 -11.71
N ARG A 389 31.86 -25.71 -12.73
CA ARG A 389 32.39 -26.97 -13.29
C ARG A 389 33.79 -26.80 -13.86
N ARG A 390 34.03 -25.77 -14.68
CA ARG A 390 35.36 -25.48 -15.26
C ARG A 390 36.41 -25.21 -14.19
N TRP A 391 36.05 -24.42 -13.18
CA TRP A 391 36.92 -24.10 -12.05
C TRP A 391 37.33 -25.35 -11.30
N LEU A 392 36.35 -26.20 -10.96
CA LEU A 392 36.58 -27.46 -10.23
C LEU A 392 37.48 -28.42 -11.02
N ALA A 393 37.26 -28.56 -12.33
CA ALA A 393 38.15 -29.34 -13.19
C ALA A 393 39.60 -28.82 -13.14
N SER A 394 39.79 -27.50 -13.18
CA SER A 394 41.13 -26.91 -13.09
C SER A 394 41.79 -27.13 -11.72
N GLU A 395 41.02 -27.07 -10.64
CA GLU A 395 41.52 -27.22 -9.27
C GLU A 395 41.94 -28.68 -9.02
N ILE A 396 41.18 -29.65 -9.52
CA ILE A 396 41.53 -31.09 -9.44
C ILE A 396 42.87 -31.36 -10.14
N VAL A 397 43.09 -30.77 -11.32
CA VAL A 397 44.36 -30.87 -12.04
C VAL A 397 45.49 -30.19 -11.28
N HIS A 398 45.26 -28.97 -10.78
CA HIS A 398 46.26 -28.18 -10.07
C HIS A 398 46.75 -28.87 -8.79
N LEU A 399 45.84 -29.47 -8.02
CA LEU A 399 46.16 -30.09 -6.75
C LEU A 399 46.84 -31.46 -6.88
N LYS A 400 47.07 -31.97 -8.11
CA LYS A 400 47.69 -33.28 -8.41
C LYS A 400 47.06 -34.47 -7.66
N ILE A 401 45.83 -34.33 -7.16
CA ILE A 401 45.13 -35.32 -6.33
C ILE A 401 45.07 -36.67 -7.05
N ILE A 402 44.89 -36.65 -8.37
CA ILE A 402 44.84 -37.86 -9.20
C ILE A 402 46.17 -38.60 -9.24
N ARG A 403 47.32 -37.89 -9.29
CA ARG A 403 48.64 -38.53 -9.29
C ARG A 403 48.93 -39.23 -7.96
N GLU A 404 48.46 -38.65 -6.86
CA GLU A 404 48.58 -39.25 -5.52
C GLU A 404 47.71 -40.51 -5.37
N LEU A 405 46.50 -40.50 -5.95
CA LEU A 405 45.57 -41.63 -5.93
C LEU A 405 45.98 -42.77 -6.89
N GLU A 406 46.56 -42.44 -8.06
CA GLU A 406 47.16 -43.42 -8.98
C GLU A 406 48.34 -44.16 -8.33
N GLN A 407 49.17 -43.45 -7.54
CA GLN A 407 50.27 -44.06 -6.79
C GLN A 407 49.81 -44.95 -5.62
N ALA A 408 48.61 -44.72 -5.09
CA ALA A 408 48.00 -45.47 -3.99
C ALA A 408 47.29 -46.77 -4.42
N GLY A 409 47.26 -47.11 -5.72
CA GLY A 409 46.76 -48.40 -6.22
C GLY A 409 45.24 -48.62 -6.09
N GLN A 410 44.43 -47.56 -5.95
CA GLN A 410 42.98 -47.68 -5.81
C GLN A 410 42.28 -47.88 -7.16
N SER A 411 41.69 -49.05 -7.39
CA SER A 411 41.06 -49.42 -8.66
C SER A 411 39.55 -49.14 -8.75
N LYS A 412 38.88 -48.77 -7.64
CA LYS A 412 37.43 -48.49 -7.61
C LYS A 412 37.17 -47.00 -7.64
N MET A 413 36.13 -46.58 -8.39
CA MET A 413 35.86 -45.16 -8.65
C MET A 413 35.24 -44.43 -7.45
N ASP A 414 34.30 -45.04 -6.73
CA ASP A 414 33.61 -44.38 -5.61
C ASP A 414 34.55 -43.95 -4.48
N PRO A 415 35.52 -44.78 -4.02
CA PRO A 415 36.50 -44.35 -3.02
C PRO A 415 37.38 -43.19 -3.50
N VAL A 416 37.73 -43.18 -4.79
CA VAL A 416 38.55 -42.14 -5.41
C VAL A 416 37.79 -40.81 -5.47
N VAL A 417 36.55 -40.82 -5.95
CA VAL A 417 35.68 -39.62 -5.98
C VAL A 417 35.44 -39.09 -4.56
N ARG A 418 35.14 -39.97 -3.60
CA ARG A 418 34.94 -39.60 -2.19
C ARG A 418 36.19 -38.97 -1.57
N SER A 419 37.37 -39.53 -1.87
CA SER A 419 38.66 -38.98 -1.41
C SER A 419 38.93 -37.59 -1.99
N VAL A 420 38.68 -37.40 -3.29
CA VAL A 420 38.83 -36.10 -3.96
C VAL A 420 37.88 -35.06 -3.33
N VAL A 421 36.60 -35.41 -3.15
CA VAL A 421 35.60 -34.51 -2.55
C VAL A 421 35.97 -34.14 -1.11
N LEU A 422 36.39 -35.10 -0.29
CA LEU A 422 36.83 -34.83 1.09
C LEU A 422 38.09 -33.97 1.12
N THR A 423 39.08 -34.24 0.27
CA THR A 423 40.31 -33.44 0.17
C THR A 423 40.02 -32.00 -0.22
N LEU A 424 39.13 -31.79 -1.20
CA LEU A 424 38.69 -30.46 -1.62
C LEU A 424 37.89 -29.76 -0.51
N ALA A 425 37.03 -30.48 0.23
CA ALA A 425 36.29 -29.93 1.36
C ALA A 425 37.21 -29.54 2.54
N GLU A 426 38.18 -30.38 2.90
CA GLU A 426 39.19 -30.10 3.94
C GLU A 426 40.03 -28.86 3.62
N ARG A 427 40.28 -28.61 2.34
CA ARG A 427 40.98 -27.41 1.85
C ARG A 427 40.07 -26.18 1.70
N GLY A 428 38.80 -26.28 2.10
CA GLY A 428 37.80 -25.20 2.02
C GLY A 428 37.38 -24.84 0.58
N LYS A 429 37.59 -25.74 -0.39
CA LYS A 429 37.28 -25.54 -1.81
C LYS A 429 35.88 -26.05 -2.19
N LEU A 430 35.31 -26.94 -1.37
CA LEU A 430 33.97 -27.50 -1.55
C LEU A 430 33.13 -27.28 -0.29
N ILE A 431 31.83 -27.05 -0.51
CA ILE A 431 30.77 -27.06 0.49
C ILE A 431 30.01 -28.38 0.34
N LEU A 432 29.81 -29.09 1.45
CA LEU A 432 29.04 -30.34 1.49
C LEU A 432 27.67 -30.07 2.10
N TYR A 433 26.60 -30.32 1.34
CA TYR A 433 25.23 -30.17 1.84
C TYR A 433 24.64 -31.45 2.41
N GLU A 434 25.24 -32.61 2.11
CA GLU A 434 24.79 -33.91 2.57
C GLU A 434 25.91 -34.63 3.34
N GLN A 435 25.60 -35.12 4.54
CA GLN A 435 26.49 -35.98 5.33
C GLN A 435 25.70 -37.18 5.90
N PRO A 436 26.12 -38.43 5.63
CA PRO A 436 27.24 -38.82 4.77
C PRO A 436 26.95 -38.61 3.28
N LEU A 437 27.95 -38.20 2.50
CA LEU A 437 27.80 -38.04 1.05
C LEU A 437 27.41 -39.38 0.41
N GLN A 438 26.25 -39.40 -0.25
CA GLN A 438 25.77 -40.54 -1.02
C GLN A 438 26.13 -40.36 -2.49
N LEU A 439 26.94 -41.26 -3.03
CA LEU A 439 27.26 -41.30 -4.45
C LEU A 439 26.19 -42.07 -5.22
N PRO A 440 25.84 -41.68 -6.45
CA PRO A 440 24.93 -42.44 -7.30
C PRO A 440 25.42 -43.88 -7.57
N GLU A 441 24.50 -44.85 -7.70
CA GLU A 441 24.84 -46.27 -7.87
C GLU A 441 25.51 -46.59 -9.23
N GLU A 442 25.21 -45.81 -10.28
CA GLU A 442 25.81 -45.98 -11.61
C GLU A 442 26.64 -44.75 -12.01
N PRO A 443 27.89 -44.93 -12.49
CA PRO A 443 28.71 -43.84 -13.00
C PRO A 443 28.13 -43.10 -14.21
N THR A 444 28.49 -41.82 -14.35
CA THR A 444 28.14 -40.96 -15.49
C THR A 444 28.66 -41.43 -16.85
N GLY A 445 29.82 -42.09 -16.92
CA GLY A 445 30.42 -42.54 -18.19
C GLY A 445 31.40 -43.71 -18.04
N LYS A 446 31.39 -44.65 -19.01
CA LYS A 446 32.29 -45.82 -19.04
C LYS A 446 33.63 -45.55 -19.76
N GLU A 447 33.68 -44.54 -20.61
CA GLU A 447 34.83 -44.18 -21.47
C GLU A 447 35.50 -42.88 -21.00
N GLY A 448 36.77 -42.66 -21.35
CA GLY A 448 37.55 -41.49 -20.92
C GLY A 448 38.66 -41.79 -19.91
N THR A 449 39.53 -40.82 -19.71
CA THR A 449 40.63 -40.82 -18.71
C THR A 449 40.07 -40.81 -17.28
N LEU A 450 40.89 -41.21 -16.28
CA LEU A 450 40.48 -41.19 -14.87
C LEU A 450 40.08 -39.76 -14.41
N LEU A 451 40.77 -38.74 -14.92
CA LEU A 451 40.46 -37.34 -14.67
C LEU A 451 39.08 -36.93 -15.21
N GLU A 452 38.76 -37.32 -16.44
CA GLU A 452 37.44 -37.03 -17.03
C GLU A 452 36.33 -37.66 -16.21
N LYS A 453 36.47 -38.94 -15.84
CA LYS A 453 35.48 -39.67 -15.03
C LYS A 453 35.27 -39.04 -13.64
N ILE A 454 36.34 -38.62 -12.97
CA ILE A 454 36.24 -37.93 -11.68
C ILE A 454 35.57 -36.56 -11.84
N THR A 455 35.94 -35.82 -12.88
CA THR A 455 35.37 -34.49 -13.15
C THR A 455 33.88 -34.58 -13.46
N ASP A 456 33.46 -35.57 -14.25
CA ASP A 456 32.06 -35.82 -14.60
C ASP A 456 31.22 -36.20 -13.38
N GLU A 457 31.76 -37.06 -12.50
CA GLU A 457 31.02 -37.46 -11.30
C GLU A 457 30.90 -36.31 -10.30
N ILE A 458 31.93 -35.49 -10.12
CA ILE A 458 31.85 -34.31 -9.27
C ILE A 458 30.93 -33.24 -9.89
N ALA A 459 30.95 -33.08 -11.22
CA ALA A 459 30.01 -32.23 -11.93
C ALA A 459 28.55 -32.70 -11.75
N ARG A 460 28.31 -34.01 -11.70
CA ARG A 460 27.00 -34.59 -11.38
C ARG A 460 26.59 -34.31 -9.94
N LEU A 461 27.49 -34.47 -8.97
CA LEU A 461 27.21 -34.12 -7.57
C LEU A 461 26.84 -32.64 -7.41
N LEU A 462 27.52 -31.75 -8.15
CA LEU A 462 27.20 -30.32 -8.22
C LEU A 462 25.82 -30.10 -8.85
N ALA A 463 25.50 -30.76 -9.96
CA ALA A 463 24.20 -30.66 -10.62
C ALA A 463 23.04 -31.22 -9.77
N MET A 464 23.29 -32.26 -8.98
CA MET A 464 22.35 -32.79 -7.98
C MET A 464 22.23 -31.90 -6.74
N GLY A 465 23.07 -30.87 -6.62
CA GLY A 465 23.10 -29.95 -5.48
C GLY A 465 23.53 -30.62 -4.17
N LYS A 466 24.31 -31.71 -4.23
CA LYS A 466 24.88 -32.39 -3.05
C LYS A 466 26.13 -31.68 -2.53
N ILE A 467 26.83 -30.99 -3.43
CA ILE A 467 28.03 -30.19 -3.16
C ILE A 467 27.90 -28.83 -3.84
N ASP A 468 28.69 -27.86 -3.41
CA ASP A 468 28.90 -26.58 -4.10
C ASP A 468 30.35 -26.11 -3.98
N VAL A 469 30.75 -25.12 -4.79
CA VAL A 469 32.10 -24.54 -4.80
C VAL A 469 32.07 -23.06 -4.45
N ASP A 470 33.06 -22.62 -3.69
CA ASP A 470 33.30 -21.20 -3.41
C ASP A 470 34.22 -20.61 -4.49
N ALA A 471 33.67 -20.41 -5.69
CA ALA A 471 34.42 -19.99 -6.87
C ALA A 471 34.59 -18.46 -6.99
N ASN A 472 34.18 -17.67 -5.99
CA ASN A 472 34.23 -16.19 -5.99
C ASN A 472 33.76 -15.55 -7.30
N LEU A 473 32.70 -16.10 -7.90
CA LEU A 473 32.15 -15.59 -9.16
C LEU A 473 31.49 -14.24 -8.92
N THR A 474 31.59 -13.35 -9.90
CA THR A 474 30.96 -12.03 -9.88
C THR A 474 29.96 -11.87 -11.02
N ALA A 475 28.98 -11.00 -10.81
CA ALA A 475 28.04 -10.55 -11.82
C ALA A 475 28.02 -9.02 -11.81
N THR A 476 27.90 -8.41 -12.99
CA THR A 476 27.88 -6.96 -13.14
C THR A 476 26.46 -6.48 -13.35
N PHE A 477 25.95 -5.62 -12.49
CA PHE A 477 24.64 -4.98 -12.68
C PHE A 477 24.82 -3.58 -13.23
N ILE A 478 24.01 -3.24 -14.24
CA ILE A 478 24.00 -1.96 -14.94
C ILE A 478 22.58 -1.41 -14.90
N GLY A 479 22.43 -0.18 -14.46
CA GLY A 479 21.12 0.45 -14.30
C GLY A 479 21.19 1.63 -13.35
N ASP A 480 20.06 2.02 -12.81
CA ASP A 480 19.95 3.14 -11.87
C ASP A 480 20.78 2.94 -10.61
N LYS A 481 21.71 3.87 -10.32
CA LYS A 481 22.64 3.85 -9.18
C LYS A 481 21.96 3.59 -7.84
N ARG A 482 20.71 4.04 -7.65
CA ARG A 482 19.95 3.82 -6.41
C ARG A 482 19.64 2.33 -6.23
N VAL A 483 19.15 1.68 -7.28
CA VAL A 483 18.88 0.25 -7.31
C VAL A 483 20.17 -0.54 -7.17
N LEU A 484 21.23 -0.11 -7.86
CA LEU A 484 22.54 -0.74 -7.76
C LEU A 484 23.12 -0.68 -6.35
N ALA A 485 22.89 0.40 -5.60
CA ALA A 485 23.30 0.51 -4.20
C ALA A 485 22.60 -0.52 -3.31
N ASP A 486 21.29 -0.72 -3.50
CA ASP A 486 20.52 -1.72 -2.76
C ASP A 486 20.86 -3.16 -3.19
N ILE A 487 21.13 -3.41 -4.48
CA ILE A 487 21.63 -4.71 -4.97
C ILE A 487 22.99 -5.01 -4.34
N LYS A 488 23.89 -4.02 -4.28
CA LYS A 488 25.20 -4.16 -3.63
C LYS A 488 25.04 -4.50 -2.15
N LEU A 489 24.19 -3.77 -1.44
CA LEU A 489 23.91 -4.02 -0.02
C LEU A 489 23.31 -5.42 0.21
N LEU A 490 22.40 -5.85 -0.67
CA LEU A 490 21.81 -7.18 -0.65
C LEU A 490 22.89 -8.26 -0.84
N ALA A 491 23.80 -8.06 -1.78
CA ALA A 491 24.92 -8.97 -2.05
C ALA A 491 25.91 -9.05 -0.87
N GLU A 492 26.29 -7.90 -0.32
CA GLU A 492 27.16 -7.79 0.87
C GLU A 492 26.54 -8.48 2.10
N SER A 493 25.20 -8.61 2.12
CA SER A 493 24.44 -9.28 3.19
C SER A 493 24.05 -10.72 2.88
N GLY A 494 24.62 -11.32 1.82
CA GLY A 494 24.39 -12.73 1.46
C GLY A 494 23.07 -13.02 0.77
N TYR A 495 22.41 -12.03 0.15
CA TYR A 495 21.14 -12.22 -0.55
C TYR A 495 20.00 -12.77 0.35
N GLY A 496 20.07 -12.46 1.64
CA GLY A 496 19.11 -12.93 2.63
C GLY A 496 19.25 -14.40 2.99
N GLU A 497 20.38 -15.05 2.66
CA GLU A 497 20.68 -16.44 3.00
C GLU A 497 22.17 -16.65 3.35
N ASP A 498 22.47 -17.75 4.03
CA ASP A 498 23.85 -18.18 4.30
C ASP A 498 24.36 -19.15 3.21
N LYS A 499 25.62 -19.60 3.33
CA LYS A 499 26.23 -20.55 2.38
C LYS A 499 25.54 -21.94 2.33
N PHE A 500 24.61 -22.21 3.25
CA PHE A 500 23.84 -23.45 3.37
C PHE A 500 22.37 -23.27 3.00
N GLY A 501 21.95 -22.07 2.59
CA GLY A 501 20.57 -21.76 2.21
C GLY A 501 19.67 -21.46 3.41
N ASN A 502 20.21 -21.27 4.61
CA ASN A 502 19.42 -20.86 5.77
C ASN A 502 19.07 -19.37 5.67
N ASN A 503 17.90 -19.01 6.18
CA ASN A 503 17.41 -17.63 6.16
C ASN A 503 18.30 -16.70 7.00
N VAL A 504 18.81 -15.65 6.36
CA VAL A 504 19.50 -14.55 7.05
C VAL A 504 18.60 -13.30 7.04
N PRO A 505 18.55 -12.53 8.15
CA PRO A 505 17.82 -11.28 8.17
C PRO A 505 18.32 -10.28 7.12
N LEU A 506 17.39 -9.60 6.45
CA LEU A 506 17.75 -8.51 5.55
C LEU A 506 18.20 -7.29 6.37
N PRO A 507 19.14 -6.47 5.86
CA PRO A 507 19.49 -5.18 6.47
C PRO A 507 18.25 -4.31 6.68
N GLU A 508 18.26 -3.45 7.71
CA GLU A 508 17.13 -2.56 8.02
C GLU A 508 16.65 -1.77 6.80
N LYS A 509 17.59 -1.30 5.96
CA LYS A 509 17.29 -0.58 4.72
C LYS A 509 16.51 -1.39 3.68
N LEU A 510 16.53 -2.72 3.74
CA LEU A 510 15.91 -3.64 2.77
C LEU A 510 14.71 -4.41 3.35
N VAL A 511 14.26 -4.10 4.57
CA VAL A 511 13.16 -4.82 5.24
C VAL A 511 11.85 -4.75 4.46
N TYR A 512 11.66 -3.71 3.65
CA TYR A 512 10.48 -3.55 2.79
C TYR A 512 10.30 -4.71 1.79
N LEU A 513 11.36 -5.43 1.42
CA LEU A 513 11.29 -6.59 0.52
C LEU A 513 10.59 -7.82 1.13
N ARG A 514 10.41 -7.85 2.46
CA ARG A 514 9.70 -8.94 3.16
C ARG A 514 8.18 -8.88 3.02
N ARG A 515 7.64 -7.73 2.58
CA ARG A 515 6.20 -7.53 2.42
C ARG A 515 5.68 -8.18 1.14
#